data_AF-A0A924P759-F1
#
_entry.id   AF-A0A924P759-F1
#
_cell.length_a   1.000
_cell.length_b   1.000
_cell.length_c   1.000
_cell.angle_alpha   90.00
_cell.angle_beta   90.00
_cell.angle_gamma   90.00
#
_symmetry.space_group_name_H-M   'P 1'
#
loop_
_entity.id
_entity.type
_entity.pdbx_description
1 polymer ?
#
loop_
_entity_poly.entity_id
_entity_poly.type
_entity_poly.pdbx_seq_one_letter_code
_entity_poly.pdbx_strand_id
1 'polypeptide(L)'
;MLIKSAKYIISSPEFEKCPPPDKKEYAFIGRSNVGKSSLINMLSNNDKLAKTSGTPGKTQLINHFEITSASAINSGKEAQHFKWYLVDLPGYGFAKVS
;
A
#
# COMPACT_ATOMS: atom_id res chain seq x y z
N MET A 1 -11.55 3.52 -11.34
CA MET A 1 -11.32 4.02 -9.97
C MET A 1 -10.08 4.88 -10.01
N LEU A 2 -10.17 6.13 -9.55
CA LEU A 2 -9.08 7.09 -9.60
C LEU A 2 -8.59 7.39 -8.18
N ILE A 3 -7.33 7.09 -7.88
CA ILE A 3 -6.71 7.44 -6.59
C ILE A 3 -6.55 8.96 -6.53
N LYS A 4 -7.06 9.58 -5.47
CA LYS A 4 -7.02 11.03 -5.25
C LYS A 4 -5.97 11.41 -4.21
N SER A 5 -5.84 10.60 -3.17
CA SER A 5 -4.82 10.77 -2.14
C SER A 5 -4.53 9.46 -1.43
N ALA A 6 -3.36 9.40 -0.83
CA ALA A 6 -2.89 8.27 -0.02
C ALA A 6 -2.22 8.80 1.24
N LYS A 7 -2.54 8.20 2.39
CA LYS A 7 -2.02 8.59 3.70
C LYS A 7 -1.47 7.37 4.43
N TYR A 8 -0.24 7.45 4.90
CA TYR A 8 0.31 6.45 5.81
C TYR A 8 -0.45 6.46 7.15
N ILE A 9 -0.86 5.28 7.61
CA ILE A 9 -1.59 5.10 8.86
C ILE A 9 -0.67 4.52 9.94
N ILE A 10 -0.17 3.30 9.72
CA ILE A 10 0.64 2.58 10.71
C ILE A 10 1.48 1.49 10.04
N SER A 11 2.59 1.15 10.68
CA SER A 11 3.41 -0.04 10.40
C SER A 11 3.27 -0.98 11.60
N SER A 12 2.69 -2.15 11.39
CA SER A 12 2.40 -3.11 12.46
C SER A 12 3.36 -4.30 12.38
N PRO A 13 4.01 -4.72 13.48
CA PRO A 13 4.90 -5.88 13.46
C PRO A 13 4.15 -7.20 13.38
N GLU A 14 2.89 -7.21 13.78
CA GLU A 14 2.01 -8.38 13.90
C GLU A 14 0.62 -8.00 13.36
N PHE A 15 -0.16 -8.97 12.89
CA PHE A 15 -1.45 -8.70 12.27
C PHE A 15 -2.50 -8.23 13.30
N GLU A 16 -2.37 -8.66 14.55
CA GLU A 16 -3.23 -8.28 15.67
C GLU A 16 -3.10 -6.79 16.03
N LYS A 17 -1.98 -6.17 15.66
CA LYS A 17 -1.71 -4.73 15.87
C LYS A 17 -2.15 -3.87 14.69
N CYS A 18 -2.71 -4.48 13.64
CA CYS A 18 -3.23 -3.75 12.49
C CYS A 18 -4.50 -2.96 12.86
N PRO A 19 -4.84 -1.92 12.08
CA PRO A 19 -6.12 -1.24 12.22
C PRO A 19 -7.31 -2.22 12.15
N PRO A 20 -8.45 -1.90 12.77
CA PRO A 20 -9.67 -2.67 12.58
C PRO A 20 -10.03 -2.74 11.09
N PRO A 21 -10.56 -3.88 10.59
CA PRO A 21 -10.94 -4.06 9.19
C PRO A 21 -12.28 -3.38 8.88
N ASP A 22 -12.36 -2.06 9.10
CA ASP A 22 -13.56 -1.24 8.95
C ASP A 22 -13.79 -0.73 7.51
N LYS A 23 -12.85 -1.05 6.60
CA LYS A 23 -12.87 -0.67 5.18
C LYS A 23 -12.37 -1.85 4.33
N LYS A 24 -12.62 -1.78 3.02
CA LYS A 24 -12.05 -2.76 2.09
C LYS A 24 -10.52 -2.67 2.09
N GLU A 25 -9.86 -3.82 2.11
CA GLU A 25 -8.41 -3.95 2.13
C GLU A 25 -7.89 -4.63 0.86
N TYR A 26 -6.80 -4.11 0.31
CA TYR A 26 -6.10 -4.71 -0.83
C TYR A 26 -4.62 -4.80 -0.49
N ALA A 27 -4.12 -6.03 -0.36
CA ALA A 27 -2.77 -6.31 0.05
C ALA A 27 -1.84 -6.56 -1.14
N PHE A 28 -0.64 -5.97 -1.09
CA PHE A 28 0.47 -6.23 -2.00
C PHE A 28 1.50 -7.12 -1.31
N ILE A 29 1.84 -8.23 -1.97
CA ILE A 29 2.91 -9.15 -1.55
C ILE A 29 3.75 -9.53 -2.78
N GLY A 30 5.05 -9.79 -2.55
CA GLY A 30 5.95 -10.18 -3.63
C GLY A 30 7.35 -10.48 -3.08
N ARG A 31 8.26 -10.90 -3.96
CA ARG A 31 9.65 -11.11 -3.58
C ARG A 31 10.30 -9.80 -3.12
N SER A 32 11.27 -9.89 -2.21
CA SER A 32 12.11 -8.73 -1.86
C SER A 32 12.75 -8.13 -3.13
N ASN A 33 12.79 -6.80 -3.21
CA ASN A 33 13.35 -6.03 -4.33
C ASN A 33 12.66 -6.21 -5.70
N VAL A 34 11.46 -6.78 -5.76
CA VAL A 34 10.69 -6.90 -7.02
C VAL A 34 10.07 -5.58 -7.51
N GLY A 35 10.19 -4.49 -6.74
CA GLY A 35 9.62 -3.18 -7.08
C GLY A 35 8.24 -2.88 -6.46
N LYS A 36 7.79 -3.65 -5.47
CA LYS A 36 6.50 -3.45 -4.76
C LYS A 36 6.32 -2.01 -4.24
N SER A 37 7.31 -1.47 -3.52
CA SER A 37 7.22 -0.10 -3.00
C SER A 37 7.18 0.95 -4.11
N SER A 38 7.90 0.73 -5.21
CA SER A 38 7.85 1.60 -6.39
C SER A 38 6.46 1.61 -7.03
N LEU A 39 5.81 0.44 -7.14
CA LEU A 39 4.43 0.33 -7.62
C LEU A 39 3.45 1.07 -6.72
N ILE A 40 3.59 0.94 -5.40
CA ILE A 40 2.72 1.64 -4.43
C ILE A 40 2.86 3.16 -4.58
N ASN A 41 4.09 3.66 -4.70
CA ASN A 41 4.37 5.08 -4.89
C ASN A 41 3.77 5.60 -6.20
N MET A 42 3.92 4.84 -7.30
CA MET A 42 3.35 5.15 -8.61
C MET A 42 1.81 5.21 -8.56
N LEU A 43 1.15 4.20 -7.98
CA LEU A 43 -0.31 4.16 -7.84
C LEU A 43 -0.84 5.32 -7.00
N SER A 44 -0.07 5.73 -5.99
CA SER A 44 -0.44 6.79 -5.06
C SER A 44 -0.05 8.18 -5.53
N ASN A 45 0.62 8.30 -6.68
CA ASN A 45 1.26 9.52 -7.17
C ASN A 45 2.07 10.25 -6.06
N ASN A 46 2.80 9.46 -5.26
CA ASN A 46 3.56 9.94 -4.12
C ASN A 46 4.84 9.12 -3.94
N ASP A 47 5.96 9.67 -4.38
CA ASP A 47 7.28 9.01 -4.40
C ASP A 47 7.86 8.69 -3.02
N LYS A 48 7.27 9.23 -1.95
CA LYS A 48 7.78 9.08 -0.57
C LYS A 48 6.82 8.32 0.35
N LEU A 49 5.72 7.78 -0.17
CA LEU A 49 4.70 7.13 0.63
C LEU A 49 5.18 5.80 1.20
N ALA A 50 5.56 4.86 0.34
CA ALA A 50 6.19 3.61 0.70
C ALA A 50 7.71 3.79 0.70
N LYS A 51 8.33 3.54 1.86
CA LYS A 51 9.79 3.61 2.00
C LYS A 51 10.43 2.49 1.16
N THR A 52 11.18 2.88 0.12
CA THR A 52 12.06 2.00 -0.63
C THR A 52 13.34 1.77 0.19
N SER A 53 13.36 0.78 1.09
CA SER A 53 14.61 0.47 1.79
C SER A 53 15.59 -0.21 0.84
N GLY A 54 16.70 0.46 0.51
CA GLY A 54 17.77 -0.14 -0.30
C GLY A 54 18.51 -1.29 0.39
N THR A 55 18.33 -1.46 1.71
CA THR A 55 18.90 -2.59 2.46
C THR A 55 17.85 -3.70 2.58
N PRO A 56 18.10 -4.88 1.99
CA PRO A 56 17.15 -6.00 2.06
C PRO A 56 16.98 -6.54 3.49
N GLY A 57 15.78 -7.05 3.79
CA GLY A 57 15.49 -7.73 5.06
C GLY A 57 14.97 -6.86 6.21
N LYS A 58 14.78 -5.55 6.00
CA LYS A 58 14.30 -4.63 7.06
C LYS A 58 12.78 -4.39 7.11
N THR A 59 12.03 -4.65 6.05
CA THR A 59 10.57 -4.51 6.09
C THR A 59 9.93 -5.79 6.61
N GLN A 60 9.92 -5.95 7.94
CA GLN A 60 9.12 -6.97 8.66
C GLN A 60 7.71 -6.48 9.01
N LEU A 61 7.44 -5.18 8.81
CA LEU A 61 6.19 -4.56 9.23
C LEU A 61 5.15 -4.60 8.11
N ILE A 62 3.90 -4.78 8.52
CA ILE A 62 2.70 -4.63 7.70
C ILE A 62 2.37 -3.14 7.65
N ASN A 63 2.55 -2.49 6.49
CA ASN A 63 2.25 -1.05 6.36
C ASN A 63 0.82 -0.85 5.84
N HIS A 64 0.04 -0.03 6.55
CA HIS A 64 -1.30 0.37 6.12
C HIS A 64 -1.30 1.80 5.59
N PHE A 65 -1.89 1.97 4.42
CA PHE A 65 -2.15 3.26 3.80
C PHE A 65 -3.65 3.42 3.58
N GLU A 66 -4.23 4.52 4.07
CA GLU A 66 -5.60 4.90 3.73
C GLU A 66 -5.58 5.60 2.37
N ILE A 67 -6.32 5.05 1.41
CA ILE A 67 -6.46 5.59 0.07
C ILE A 67 -7.84 6.21 -0.07
N THR A 68 -7.89 7.46 -0.53
CA THR A 68 -9.13 8.09 -0.98
C THR A 68 -9.20 7.97 -2.50
N SER A 69 -10.30 7.43 -3.01
CA SER A 69 -10.51 7.26 -4.45
C SER A 69 -11.85 7.79 -4.89
N ALA A 70 -11.92 8.22 -6.14
CA ALA A 70 -13.15 8.59 -6.81
C ALA A 70 -13.62 7.46 -7.74
N SER A 71 -14.92 7.24 -7.81
CA SER A 71 -15.53 6.47 -8.89
C SER A 71 -15.11 7.04 -10.24
N ALA A 72 -14.75 6.17 -11.20
CA ALA A 72 -14.48 6.64 -12.55
C ALA A 72 -15.79 7.09 -13.18
N ILE A 73 -15.89 8.38 -13.50
CA ILE A 73 -17.09 8.97 -14.09
C ILE A 73 -17.15 8.54 -15.55
N ASN A 74 -17.91 7.50 -15.86
CA ASN A 74 -18.25 7.15 -17.25
C ASN A 74 -19.71 7.50 -17.60
N SER A 75 -20.44 8.18 -16.70
CA SER A 75 -21.91 8.28 -16.84
C SER A 75 -22.54 9.55 -16.24
N GLY A 76 -21.87 10.70 -16.33
CA GLY A 76 -22.46 12.02 -15.99
C GLY A 76 -22.92 12.22 -14.54
N LYS A 77 -22.63 11.27 -13.63
CA LYS A 77 -22.94 11.36 -12.20
C LYS A 77 -21.75 11.91 -11.43
N GLU A 78 -22.05 12.61 -10.33
CA GLU A 78 -21.05 13.14 -9.40
C GLU A 78 -20.09 12.03 -8.93
N ALA A 79 -18.79 12.32 -8.93
CA ALA A 79 -17.77 11.35 -8.55
C ALA A 79 -17.90 11.03 -7.06
N GLN A 80 -18.45 9.85 -6.74
CA GLN A 80 -18.47 9.39 -5.36
C GLN A 80 -17.06 9.09 -4.89
N HIS A 81 -16.68 9.71 -3.77
CA HIS A 81 -15.43 9.45 -3.08
C HIS A 81 -15.64 8.33 -2.05
N PHE A 82 -14.67 7.43 -1.96
CA PHE A 82 -14.66 6.36 -0.97
C PHE A 82 -13.24 6.09 -0.48
N LYS A 83 -13.15 5.51 0.73
CA LYS A 83 -11.90 5.18 1.40
C LYS A 83 -11.72 3.68 1.50
N TRP A 84 -10.48 3.25 1.39
CA TRP A 84 -10.07 1.85 1.47
C TRP A 84 -8.61 1.77 1.90
N TYR A 85 -8.17 0.58 2.30
CA TYR A 85 -6.82 0.34 2.76
C TYR A 85 -5.99 -0.35 1.69
N LEU A 86 -4.84 0.24 1.38
CA LEU A 86 -3.75 -0.43 0.68
C LEU A 86 -2.78 -0.95 1.72
N VAL A 87 -2.53 -2.27 1.70
CA VAL A 87 -1.68 -2.94 2.68
C VAL A 87 -0.41 -3.41 1.99
N ASP A 88 0.74 -2.99 2.49
CA ASP A 88 2.05 -3.42 2.01
C ASP A 88 2.59 -4.50 2.94
N LEU A 89 2.53 -5.75 2.47
CA LEU A 89 3.02 -6.90 3.23
C LEU A 89 4.55 -7.03 3.10
N PRO A 90 5.22 -7.59 4.11
CA PRO A 90 6.64 -7.90 4.02
C PRO A 90 6.93 -8.79 2.81
N GLY A 91 8.00 -8.48 2.08
CA GLY A 91 8.39 -9.27 0.91
C GLY A 91 8.98 -10.62 1.31
N TYR A 92 8.65 -11.68 0.58
CA TYR A 92 9.18 -13.02 0.86
C TYR A 92 10.44 -13.33 0.04
N GLY A 93 11.14 -14.41 0.41
CA GLY A 93 12.14 -15.03 -0.47
C GLY A 93 13.36 -14.16 -0.76
N PHE A 94 13.86 -13.40 0.22
CA PHE A 94 15.20 -12.83 0.10
C PHE A 94 16.22 -13.97 0.05
N ALA A 95 16.61 -14.36 -1.17
CA ALA A 95 17.82 -15.12 -1.41
C ALA A 95 18.96 -14.10 -1.36
N LYS A 96 19.84 -14.24 -0.37
CA LYS A 96 21.16 -13.62 -0.42
C LYS A 96 21.88 -14.28 -1.59
N VAL A 97 21.72 -13.77 -2.81
CA VAL A 97 22.60 -14.11 -3.91
C VAL A 97 23.87 -13.30 -3.63
N SER A 98 24.78 -13.95 -2.91
CA SER A 98 26.16 -13.51 -2.73
C SER A 98 26.85 -13.37 -4.08
#